data_AF-L0IBH4-F1
#
_entry.id   AF-L0IBH4-F1
#
_cell.length_a   1.000
_cell.length_b   1.000
_cell.length_c   1.000
_cell.angle_alpha   90.00
_cell.angle_beta   90.00
_cell.angle_gamma   90.00
#
_symmetry.space_group_name_H-M   'P 1'
#
loop_
_entity.id
_entity.type
_entity.pdbx_description
1 polymer ?
#
loop_
_entity_poly.entity_id
_entity_poly.type
_entity_poly.pdbx_seq_one_letter_code
_entity_poly.pdbx_strand_id
1 'polypeptide(L)'
;MSDVREDGTPRPPDPPDRDQGEITVVGTAHVSQASVDEVRETIEEESPDVVAVELDEGRYRQMKGGTPDDIEAADLLSGNTVFQFLAYWMLSYVQSQLGDRFDVEPGADMKAAIDTAERNGLGVALVDRDIQVTMQRFWSRLTIGEKAKLVGGLAFGVTKPTTVGLSLGAGFGALFGLLFAIGLAPMLGMTGLLTLGISSSTILGTVGAVAIGLTAGALFGLLFVPSLDSLGDSGLFSGFSLRLLAGVVLGVGAMIGVVATNTYVGPLSAGAVEHAGALAIRTIVGILAGVGIFGGLGIVLGGLFAPSNEQVEDFDDFDIDQLTDGDVVTAMMEEFRRFSPGGAEALIDERDAFIANRLHALRNEGYHVVAVVGAGHRAGIEQYLDNPTSLPPIESITGTASGRRFSIAKVVGYLMMIGFVAFFGLLLMAGVENVLLLKLFLAWFFVNGIFAFSLARLAGARLSSAAVGGGVAWLTSINPLLAPGWFAGYMELRHRPVNVSDIGVLNDLLDDTERPIGELFDEMLDVELFRLIVIVALTNVGSMIASALFILAVIPWFGGEIGGVSELLAQLMDGAGNSLETIVGLFE
;
A
#
# COMPACT_ATOMS: atom_id res chain seq x y z
N MET A 1 23.73 -38.01 12.88
CA MET A 1 22.60 -37.22 13.39
C MET A 1 23.13 -35.81 13.50
N SER A 2 22.73 -34.93 12.58
CA SER A 2 23.06 -33.51 12.67
C SER A 2 22.44 -32.95 13.95
N ASP A 3 23.21 -32.17 14.70
CA ASP A 3 22.68 -31.49 15.87
C ASP A 3 21.65 -30.45 15.40
N VAL A 4 20.41 -30.57 15.87
CA VAL A 4 19.31 -29.68 15.49
C VAL A 4 19.30 -28.51 16.47
N ARG A 5 19.18 -27.27 15.97
CA ARG A 5 18.98 -26.07 16.80
C ARG A 5 17.65 -26.17 17.57
N GLU A 6 17.49 -25.37 18.64
CA GLU A 6 16.23 -25.30 19.40
C GLU A 6 15.01 -24.94 18.53
N ASP A 7 15.23 -24.30 17.38
CA ASP A 7 14.21 -23.91 16.39
C ASP A 7 13.94 -24.97 15.30
N GLY A 8 14.54 -26.16 15.39
CA GLY A 8 14.36 -27.23 14.42
C GLY A 8 15.26 -27.16 13.17
N THR A 9 16.15 -26.17 13.06
CA THR A 9 17.07 -26.05 11.91
C THR A 9 18.34 -26.91 12.08
N PRO A 10 18.89 -27.49 11.00
CA PRO A 10 20.11 -28.30 11.08
C PRO A 10 21.34 -27.44 11.40
N ARG A 11 22.23 -27.91 12.28
CA ARG A 11 23.60 -27.39 12.41
C ARG A 11 24.59 -28.24 11.59
N PRO A 12 25.65 -27.61 11.08
CA PRO A 12 26.82 -28.34 10.62
C PRO A 12 27.37 -29.23 11.76
N PRO A 13 27.91 -30.43 11.46
CA PRO A 13 28.67 -31.24 12.40
C PRO A 13 29.90 -30.46 12.89
N ASP A 14 30.57 -30.94 13.95
CA ASP A 14 31.81 -30.31 14.42
C ASP A 14 32.88 -30.25 13.29
N PRO A 15 33.69 -29.17 13.24
CA PRO A 15 34.64 -28.96 12.17
C PRO A 15 35.71 -30.06 12.12
N PRO A 16 36.07 -30.55 10.92
CA PRO A 16 37.13 -31.54 10.77
C PRO A 16 38.50 -30.91 11.08
N ASP A 17 39.47 -31.74 11.47
CA ASP A 17 40.83 -31.33 11.84
C ASP A 17 41.68 -31.04 10.58
N ARG A 18 41.25 -30.06 9.77
CA ARG A 18 41.87 -29.62 8.52
C ARG A 18 42.15 -28.12 8.55
N ASP A 19 43.31 -27.70 8.04
CA ASP A 19 43.70 -26.28 8.00
C ASP A 19 42.83 -25.44 7.05
N GLN A 20 42.37 -26.04 5.94
CA GLN A 20 41.42 -25.44 4.99
C GLN A 20 40.54 -26.52 4.36
N GLY A 21 39.27 -26.19 4.17
CA GLY A 21 38.29 -27.01 3.47
C GLY A 21 38.26 -26.78 1.96
N GLU A 22 37.28 -27.37 1.30
CA GLU A 22 37.05 -27.27 -0.15
C GLU A 22 35.55 -27.03 -0.41
N ILE A 23 35.23 -26.30 -1.48
CA ILE A 23 33.84 -26.01 -1.87
C ILE A 23 33.65 -26.45 -3.32
N THR A 24 32.67 -27.32 -3.54
CA THR A 24 32.17 -27.70 -4.86
C THR A 24 30.80 -27.06 -5.05
N VAL A 25 30.65 -26.19 -6.06
CA VAL A 25 29.38 -25.50 -6.34
C VAL A 25 28.62 -26.24 -7.44
N VAL A 26 27.40 -26.67 -7.14
CA VAL A 26 26.47 -27.34 -8.06
C VAL A 26 25.36 -26.35 -8.40
N GLY A 27 25.32 -25.92 -9.66
CA GLY A 27 24.30 -25.02 -10.17
C GLY A 27 23.06 -25.80 -10.63
N THR A 28 21.89 -25.47 -10.11
CA THR A 28 20.64 -26.18 -10.43
C THR A 28 19.66 -25.30 -11.21
N ALA A 29 18.98 -25.91 -12.18
CA ALA A 29 17.76 -25.33 -12.74
C ALA A 29 16.59 -25.85 -11.89
N HIS A 30 16.00 -24.97 -11.06
CA HIS A 30 14.99 -25.28 -10.02
C HIS A 30 13.69 -25.97 -10.48
N VAL A 31 13.62 -26.39 -11.74
CA VAL A 31 12.47 -27.00 -12.41
C VAL A 31 12.87 -28.17 -13.33
N SER A 32 14.10 -28.71 -13.20
CA SER A 32 14.60 -29.80 -14.05
C SER A 32 14.90 -31.06 -13.25
N GLN A 33 14.33 -32.19 -13.69
CA GLN A 33 14.64 -33.50 -13.11
C GLN A 33 16.12 -33.87 -13.30
N ALA A 34 16.76 -33.40 -14.37
CA ALA A 34 18.18 -33.61 -14.61
C ALA A 34 19.03 -32.96 -13.50
N SER A 35 18.68 -31.74 -13.05
CA SER A 35 19.38 -31.08 -11.95
C SER A 35 19.19 -31.82 -10.61
N VAL A 36 18.02 -32.42 -10.38
CA VAL A 36 17.78 -33.24 -9.19
C VAL A 36 18.69 -34.46 -9.15
N ASP A 37 18.86 -35.13 -10.29
CA ASP A 37 19.70 -36.32 -10.39
C ASP A 37 21.20 -35.97 -10.30
N GLU A 38 21.63 -34.88 -10.95
CA GLU A 38 23.00 -34.34 -10.85
C GLU A 38 23.39 -34.00 -9.39
N VAL A 39 22.47 -33.38 -8.64
CA VAL A 39 22.68 -33.07 -7.22
C VAL A 39 22.89 -34.34 -6.41
N ARG A 40 22.10 -35.39 -6.64
CA ARG A 40 22.25 -36.66 -5.91
C ARG A 40 23.57 -37.34 -6.22
N GLU A 41 23.89 -37.45 -7.51
CA GLU A 41 25.13 -38.07 -7.98
C GLU A 41 26.35 -37.32 -7.41
N THR A 42 26.37 -36.00 -7.49
CA THR A 42 27.49 -35.19 -6.98
C THR A 42 27.67 -35.36 -5.46
N ILE A 43 26.58 -35.36 -4.68
CA ILE A 43 26.68 -35.55 -3.21
C ILE A 43 27.19 -36.95 -2.87
N GLU A 44 26.76 -37.97 -3.62
CA GLU A 44 27.19 -39.36 -3.41
C GLU A 44 28.65 -39.58 -3.82
N GLU A 45 29.09 -38.99 -4.93
CA GLU A 45 30.47 -39.09 -5.43
C GLU A 45 31.47 -38.30 -4.57
N GLU A 46 31.16 -37.04 -4.25
CA GLU A 46 32.05 -36.16 -3.50
C GLU A 46 32.09 -36.49 -1.99
N SER A 47 31.03 -37.12 -1.46
CA SER A 47 30.90 -37.48 -0.04
C SER A 47 31.35 -36.35 0.91
N PRO A 48 30.72 -35.15 0.85
CA PRO A 48 31.14 -33.98 1.61
C PRO A 48 30.85 -34.10 3.11
N ASP A 49 31.50 -33.27 3.92
CA ASP A 49 31.17 -33.15 5.35
C ASP A 49 29.83 -32.42 5.55
N VAL A 50 29.55 -31.44 4.66
CA VAL A 50 28.36 -30.58 4.72
C VAL A 50 27.78 -30.36 3.32
N VAL A 51 26.47 -30.49 3.20
CA VAL A 51 25.70 -30.02 2.04
C VAL A 51 25.13 -28.65 2.36
N ALA A 52 25.59 -27.62 1.66
CA ALA A 52 25.08 -26.27 1.76
C ALA A 52 23.96 -26.06 0.73
N VAL A 53 22.83 -25.49 1.14
CA VAL A 53 21.69 -25.25 0.25
C VAL A 53 21.29 -23.77 0.25
N GLU A 54 20.97 -23.25 -0.94
CA GLU A 54 20.43 -21.89 -1.16
C GLU A 54 18.98 -21.78 -0.64
N LEU A 55 18.82 -21.89 0.67
CA LEU A 55 17.54 -21.87 1.34
C LEU A 55 17.63 -21.13 2.67
N ASP A 56 16.62 -20.31 2.97
CA ASP A 56 16.47 -19.66 4.27
C ASP A 56 15.72 -20.56 5.28
N GLU A 57 15.80 -20.21 6.56
CA GLU A 57 15.20 -20.99 7.65
C GLU A 57 13.67 -21.10 7.54
N GLY A 58 12.99 -20.05 7.07
CA GLY A 58 11.54 -20.02 6.90
C GLY A 58 11.10 -20.99 5.81
N ARG A 59 11.75 -20.94 4.64
CA ARG A 59 11.48 -21.88 3.54
C ARG A 59 11.82 -23.32 3.91
N TYR A 60 12.91 -23.55 4.65
CA TYR A 60 13.24 -24.89 5.15
C TYR A 60 12.12 -25.48 6.02
N ARG A 61 11.59 -24.69 6.97
CA ARG A 61 10.46 -25.12 7.82
C ARG A 61 9.21 -25.42 6.99
N GLN A 62 8.88 -24.57 6.02
CA GLN A 62 7.75 -24.77 5.12
C GLN A 62 7.88 -26.08 4.32
N MET A 63 9.06 -26.37 3.78
CA MET A 63 9.35 -27.61 3.05
C MET A 63 9.24 -28.87 3.94
N LYS A 64 9.54 -28.75 5.24
CA LYS A 64 9.37 -29.83 6.22
C LYS A 64 7.94 -29.92 6.79
N GLY A 65 7.00 -29.11 6.29
CA GLY A 65 5.58 -29.13 6.69
C GLY A 65 5.24 -28.32 7.94
N GLY A 66 6.11 -27.39 8.35
CA GLY A 66 5.82 -26.43 9.41
C GLY A 66 4.75 -25.41 8.99
N THR A 67 3.84 -25.07 9.90
CA THR A 67 2.90 -23.96 9.72
C THR A 67 3.64 -22.62 9.78
N PRO A 68 3.34 -21.64 8.89
CA PRO A 68 3.83 -20.27 9.03
C PRO A 68 3.39 -19.69 10.38
N ASP A 69 4.28 -18.96 11.05
CA ASP A 69 3.97 -18.33 12.33
C ASP A 69 2.85 -17.29 12.20
N ASP A 70 1.94 -17.23 13.17
CA ASP A 70 0.90 -16.20 13.25
C ASP A 70 1.54 -14.81 13.41
N ILE A 71 1.16 -13.86 12.57
CA ILE A 71 1.70 -12.49 12.66
C ILE A 71 1.02 -11.74 13.81
N GLU A 72 1.82 -11.23 14.74
CA GLU A 72 1.29 -10.43 15.84
C GLU A 72 0.59 -9.15 15.34
N ALA A 73 -0.59 -8.85 15.90
CA ALA A 73 -1.42 -7.72 15.53
C ALA A 73 -0.71 -6.34 15.62
N ALA A 74 0.34 -6.24 16.45
CA ALA A 74 1.15 -5.03 16.58
C ALA A 74 2.13 -4.84 15.40
N ASP A 75 2.63 -5.94 14.84
CA ASP A 75 3.54 -5.92 13.70
C ASP A 75 2.81 -5.55 12.41
N LEU A 76 1.53 -5.94 12.24
CA LEU A 76 0.70 -5.54 11.09
C LEU A 76 0.54 -4.03 10.90
N LEU A 77 0.58 -3.26 12.00
CA LEU A 77 0.32 -1.82 12.01
C LEU A 77 1.61 -0.98 11.94
N SER A 78 2.77 -1.62 11.93
CA SER A 78 4.05 -0.94 11.69
C SER A 78 4.17 -0.59 10.21
N GLY A 79 4.59 0.64 9.89
CA GLY A 79 4.61 1.15 8.51
C GLY A 79 5.52 0.38 7.52
N ASN A 80 6.30 -0.60 7.97
CA ASN A 80 7.14 -1.44 7.13
C ASN A 80 6.44 -2.74 6.68
N THR A 81 5.44 -3.20 7.44
CA THR A 81 4.83 -4.52 7.27
C THR A 81 3.86 -4.54 6.09
N VAL A 82 3.15 -3.44 5.80
CA VAL A 82 2.33 -3.32 4.58
C VAL A 82 3.18 -3.50 3.31
N PHE A 83 4.41 -2.97 3.32
CA PHE A 83 5.35 -3.18 2.22
C PHE A 83 5.90 -4.60 2.18
N GLN A 84 6.12 -5.22 3.34
CA GLN A 84 6.50 -6.63 3.46
C GLN A 84 5.40 -7.55 2.94
N PHE A 85 4.12 -7.26 3.23
CA PHE A 85 2.96 -7.95 2.68
C PHE A 85 2.86 -7.78 1.18
N LEU A 86 3.00 -6.55 0.68
CA LEU A 86 2.98 -6.29 -0.75
C LEU A 86 4.11 -7.04 -1.47
N ALA A 87 5.30 -7.10 -0.85
CA ALA A 87 6.44 -7.84 -1.36
C ALA A 87 6.19 -9.36 -1.36
N TYR A 88 5.60 -9.90 -0.28
CA TYR A 88 5.22 -11.30 -0.19
C TYR A 88 4.18 -11.70 -1.22
N TRP A 89 3.15 -10.88 -1.36
CA TRP A 89 2.07 -11.08 -2.31
C TRP A 89 2.58 -11.03 -3.76
N MET A 90 3.42 -10.05 -4.10
CA MET A 90 4.06 -10.01 -5.41
C MET A 90 5.00 -11.20 -5.65
N LEU A 91 5.74 -11.63 -4.63
CA LEU A 91 6.63 -12.78 -4.75
C LEU A 91 5.82 -14.06 -4.98
N SER A 92 4.70 -14.21 -4.28
CA SER A 92 3.75 -15.31 -4.48
C SER A 92 3.21 -15.32 -5.90
N TYR A 93 2.81 -14.15 -6.43
CA TYR A 93 2.35 -14.01 -7.82
C TYR A 93 3.42 -14.36 -8.85
N VAL A 94 4.67 -13.93 -8.63
CA VAL A 94 5.78 -14.32 -9.52
C VAL A 94 6.05 -15.82 -9.41
N GLN A 95 5.97 -16.40 -8.21
CA GLN A 95 6.19 -17.82 -7.99
C GLN A 95 5.09 -18.70 -8.62
N SER A 96 3.81 -18.32 -8.50
CA SER A 96 2.69 -19.04 -9.10
C SER A 96 2.75 -19.02 -10.64
N GLN A 97 3.06 -17.86 -11.23
CA GLN A 97 3.19 -17.70 -12.68
C GLN A 97 4.31 -18.56 -13.30
N LEU A 98 5.36 -18.88 -12.53
CA LEU A 98 6.45 -19.76 -12.95
C LEU A 98 6.12 -21.25 -12.75
N GLY A 99 5.36 -21.61 -11.72
CA GLY A 99 4.95 -22.99 -11.43
C GLY A 99 4.08 -23.62 -12.51
N ASP A 100 3.17 -22.85 -13.11
CA ASP A 100 2.22 -23.38 -14.11
C ASP A 100 2.87 -23.74 -15.47
N ARG A 101 4.09 -23.27 -15.74
CA ARG A 101 4.79 -23.54 -17.01
C ARG A 101 5.70 -24.78 -16.97
N PHE A 102 6.01 -25.30 -15.78
CA PHE A 102 6.98 -26.38 -15.61
C PHE A 102 6.43 -27.43 -14.64
N ASP A 103 6.26 -28.67 -15.09
CA ASP A 103 5.62 -29.80 -14.36
C ASP A 103 6.54 -30.38 -13.25
N VAL A 104 7.24 -29.51 -12.51
CA VAL A 104 8.21 -29.82 -11.44
C VAL A 104 7.99 -28.88 -10.25
N GLU A 105 7.87 -29.44 -9.04
CA GLU A 105 7.66 -28.68 -7.81
C GLU A 105 8.87 -27.75 -7.54
N PRO A 106 8.67 -26.42 -7.45
CA PRO A 106 9.77 -25.49 -7.18
C PRO A 106 10.55 -25.85 -5.91
N GLY A 107 11.86 -26.01 -6.03
CA GLY A 107 12.73 -26.40 -4.91
C GLY A 107 12.90 -27.92 -4.72
N ALA A 108 12.48 -28.74 -5.69
CA ALA A 108 12.70 -30.20 -5.69
C ALA A 108 14.18 -30.59 -5.64
N ASP A 109 15.06 -29.78 -6.26
CA ASP A 109 16.52 -29.90 -6.21
C ASP A 109 17.08 -29.68 -4.80
N MET A 110 16.64 -28.63 -4.11
CA MET A 110 17.07 -28.33 -2.74
C MET A 110 16.54 -29.38 -1.76
N LYS A 111 15.31 -29.85 -1.97
CA LYS A 111 14.74 -30.98 -1.20
C LYS A 111 15.57 -32.24 -1.40
N ALA A 112 15.94 -32.56 -2.64
CA ALA A 112 16.77 -33.71 -2.96
C ALA A 112 18.15 -33.62 -2.31
N ALA A 113 18.77 -32.43 -2.29
CA ALA A 113 20.03 -32.19 -1.59
C ALA A 113 19.91 -32.48 -0.09
N ILE A 114 18.90 -31.90 0.58
CA ILE A 114 18.62 -32.10 2.01
C ILE A 114 18.37 -33.58 2.32
N ASP A 115 17.48 -34.22 1.57
CA ASP A 115 17.11 -35.63 1.80
C ASP A 115 18.30 -36.57 1.58
N THR A 116 19.19 -36.26 0.64
CA THR A 116 20.38 -37.06 0.35
C THR A 116 21.44 -36.87 1.42
N ALA A 117 21.65 -35.63 1.89
CA ALA A 117 22.49 -35.35 3.04
C ALA A 117 22.01 -36.08 4.30
N GLU A 118 20.71 -36.02 4.61
CA GLU A 118 20.10 -36.71 5.76
C GLU A 118 20.23 -38.24 5.64
N ARG A 119 20.00 -38.81 4.45
CA ARG A 119 20.15 -40.25 4.18
C ARG A 119 21.58 -40.73 4.39
N ASN A 120 22.56 -39.93 4.00
CA ASN A 120 23.99 -40.26 4.12
C ASN A 120 24.60 -39.80 5.46
N GLY A 121 23.82 -39.17 6.34
CA GLY A 121 24.28 -38.71 7.65
C GLY A 121 25.21 -37.50 7.61
N LEU A 122 25.16 -36.71 6.54
CA LEU A 122 25.96 -35.51 6.31
C LEU A 122 25.37 -34.28 7.01
N GLY A 123 26.17 -33.25 7.21
CA GLY A 123 25.69 -31.95 7.69
C GLY A 123 24.83 -31.23 6.66
N VAL A 124 23.87 -30.41 7.11
CA VAL A 124 23.11 -29.49 6.25
C VAL A 124 23.34 -28.07 6.73
N ALA A 125 23.74 -27.17 5.81
CA ALA A 125 23.92 -25.76 6.08
C ALA A 125 22.99 -24.91 5.21
N LEU A 126 22.18 -24.07 5.84
CA LEU A 126 21.34 -23.07 5.17
C LEU A 126 22.19 -21.82 4.91
N VAL A 127 22.46 -21.51 3.64
CA VAL A 127 23.42 -20.44 3.27
C VAL A 127 22.77 -19.20 2.66
N ASP A 128 21.44 -19.17 2.54
CA ASP A 128 20.72 -18.02 2.00
C ASP A 128 20.23 -17.05 3.09
N ARG A 129 19.92 -15.83 2.67
CA ARG A 129 19.33 -14.77 3.49
C ARG A 129 17.81 -14.92 3.51
N ASP A 130 17.20 -14.51 4.61
CA ASP A 130 15.74 -14.35 4.71
C ASP A 130 15.20 -13.57 3.49
N ILE A 131 14.27 -14.21 2.78
CA ILE A 131 13.67 -13.65 1.57
C ILE A 131 13.02 -12.28 1.79
N GLN A 132 12.48 -12.01 2.98
CA GLN A 132 11.90 -10.72 3.33
C GLN A 132 12.95 -9.61 3.27
N VAL A 133 14.13 -9.87 3.84
CA VAL A 133 15.25 -8.92 3.83
C VAL A 133 15.73 -8.71 2.40
N THR A 134 15.83 -9.79 1.62
CA THR A 134 16.18 -9.73 0.19
C THR A 134 15.21 -8.87 -0.60
N MET A 135 13.91 -9.08 -0.44
CA MET A 135 12.89 -8.29 -1.11
C MET A 135 12.88 -6.84 -0.66
N GLN A 136 13.03 -6.57 0.65
CA GLN A 136 13.07 -5.19 1.14
C GLN A 136 14.25 -4.42 0.57
N ARG A 137 15.42 -5.07 0.44
CA ARG A 137 16.61 -4.46 -0.16
C ARG A 137 16.43 -4.24 -1.66
N PHE A 138 15.85 -5.21 -2.37
CA PHE A 138 15.42 -5.03 -3.75
C PHE A 138 14.59 -3.75 -3.92
N TRP A 139 13.51 -3.61 -3.16
CA TRP A 139 12.68 -2.40 -3.20
C TRP A 139 13.40 -1.12 -2.81
N SER A 140 14.34 -1.17 -1.88
CA SER A 140 15.10 0.01 -1.48
C SER A 140 16.06 0.51 -2.56
N ARG A 141 16.56 -0.42 -3.39
CA ARG A 141 17.54 -0.19 -4.47
C ARG A 141 16.90 0.28 -5.76
N LEU A 142 15.64 -0.09 -6.00
CA LEU A 142 14.90 0.41 -7.17
C LEU A 142 14.73 1.93 -7.13
N THR A 143 15.03 2.58 -8.25
CA THR A 143 14.66 3.97 -8.51
C THR A 143 13.14 4.11 -8.63
N ILE A 144 12.63 5.34 -8.52
CA ILE A 144 11.20 5.63 -8.70
C ILE A 144 10.72 5.17 -10.09
N GLY A 145 11.57 5.29 -11.13
CA GLY A 145 11.28 4.83 -12.47
C GLY A 145 11.19 3.31 -12.59
N GLU A 146 12.13 2.57 -11.99
CA GLU A 146 12.08 1.10 -11.97
C GLU A 146 10.87 0.58 -11.17
N LYS A 147 10.56 1.19 -10.02
CA LYS A 147 9.34 0.86 -9.24
C LYS A 147 8.07 1.06 -10.07
N ALA A 148 7.97 2.21 -10.73
CA ALA A 148 6.81 2.52 -11.57
C ALA A 148 6.69 1.56 -12.77
N LYS A 149 7.80 1.14 -13.37
CA LYS A 149 7.82 0.17 -14.46
C LYS A 149 7.46 -1.25 -14.00
N LEU A 150 7.93 -1.70 -12.84
CA LEU A 150 7.61 -3.03 -12.31
C LEU A 150 6.15 -3.14 -11.85
N VAL A 151 5.70 -2.20 -11.01
CA VAL A 151 4.29 -2.10 -10.61
C VAL A 151 3.41 -1.88 -11.83
N GLY A 152 3.90 -1.08 -12.77
CA GLY A 152 3.32 -0.91 -14.08
C GLY A 152 3.15 -2.23 -14.79
N GLY A 153 4.22 -2.96 -15.11
CA GLY A 153 4.18 -4.21 -15.86
C GLY A 153 3.22 -5.24 -15.27
N LEU A 154 3.14 -5.31 -13.94
CA LEU A 154 2.19 -6.17 -13.22
C LEU A 154 0.73 -5.70 -13.40
N ALA A 155 0.47 -4.40 -13.25
CA ALA A 155 -0.86 -3.82 -13.49
C ALA A 155 -1.25 -3.77 -14.99
N PHE A 156 -0.26 -3.73 -15.87
CA PHE A 156 -0.39 -3.58 -17.33
C PHE A 156 -0.47 -4.92 -18.06
N GLY A 157 -0.11 -6.04 -17.42
CA GLY A 157 -0.32 -7.39 -17.96
C GLY A 157 -1.80 -7.71 -18.17
N VAL A 158 -2.68 -7.09 -17.38
CA VAL A 158 -4.13 -7.35 -17.39
C VAL A 158 -4.90 -6.25 -18.15
N THR A 159 -4.33 -5.07 -18.41
CA THR A 159 -5.07 -3.94 -19.01
C THR A 159 -4.15 -2.96 -19.76
N LYS A 160 -4.63 -2.43 -20.90
CA LYS A 160 -3.87 -1.46 -21.74
C LYS A 160 -3.33 -0.28 -20.90
N PRO A 161 -2.05 0.12 -21.07
CA PRO A 161 -1.44 1.24 -20.33
C PRO A 161 -2.23 2.56 -20.41
N THR A 162 -2.89 2.81 -21.54
CA THR A 162 -3.75 3.99 -21.74
C THR A 162 -5.03 3.95 -20.92
N THR A 163 -5.60 2.77 -20.68
CA THR A 163 -6.80 2.59 -19.84
C THR A 163 -6.47 2.79 -18.37
N VAL A 164 -5.33 2.29 -17.90
CA VAL A 164 -4.83 2.55 -16.54
C VAL A 164 -4.51 4.03 -16.38
N GLY A 165 -3.79 4.62 -17.33
CA GLY A 165 -3.53 6.07 -17.36
C GLY A 165 -4.82 6.89 -17.30
N LEU A 166 -5.84 6.55 -18.10
CA LEU A 166 -7.15 7.19 -18.07
C LEU A 166 -7.85 7.04 -16.71
N SER A 167 -7.88 5.83 -16.14
CA SER A 167 -8.58 5.57 -14.87
C SER A 167 -7.93 6.30 -13.69
N LEU A 168 -6.59 6.26 -13.58
CA LEU A 168 -5.84 7.04 -12.60
C LEU A 168 -6.01 8.54 -12.83
N GLY A 169 -5.86 8.99 -14.08
CA GLY A 169 -6.05 10.38 -14.47
C GLY A 169 -7.45 10.90 -14.16
N ALA A 170 -8.49 10.11 -14.44
CA ALA A 170 -9.87 10.44 -14.12
C ALA A 170 -10.09 10.47 -12.60
N GLY A 171 -9.56 9.51 -11.84
CA GLY A 171 -9.65 9.48 -10.38
C GLY A 171 -8.98 10.70 -9.72
N PHE A 172 -7.73 10.99 -10.08
CA PHE A 172 -7.03 12.19 -9.62
C PHE A 172 -7.73 13.47 -10.08
N GLY A 173 -8.23 13.49 -11.32
CA GLY A 173 -8.98 14.59 -11.88
C GLY A 173 -10.26 14.89 -11.11
N ALA A 174 -11.04 13.86 -10.79
CA ALA A 174 -12.26 14.01 -9.99
C ALA A 174 -11.93 14.58 -8.60
N LEU A 175 -10.91 14.04 -7.93
CA LEU A 175 -10.50 14.50 -6.61
C LEU A 175 -9.99 15.95 -6.64
N PHE A 176 -9.08 16.27 -7.55
CA PHE A 176 -8.53 17.62 -7.67
C PHE A 176 -9.60 18.62 -8.10
N GLY A 177 -10.46 18.23 -9.04
CA GLY A 177 -11.60 19.02 -9.50
C GLY A 177 -12.58 19.36 -8.36
N LEU A 178 -12.88 18.39 -7.50
CA LEU A 178 -13.66 18.55 -6.27
C LEU A 178 -12.99 19.56 -5.32
N LEU A 179 -11.71 19.35 -4.99
CA LEU A 179 -10.96 20.21 -4.07
C LEU A 179 -10.82 21.64 -4.62
N PHE A 180 -10.55 21.78 -5.91
CA PHE A 180 -10.47 23.05 -6.59
C PHE A 180 -11.82 23.77 -6.57
N ALA A 181 -12.91 23.07 -6.86
CA ALA A 181 -14.25 23.65 -6.87
C ALA A 181 -14.69 24.18 -5.51
N ILE A 182 -14.44 23.41 -4.45
CA ILE A 182 -14.83 23.78 -3.08
C ILE A 182 -13.89 24.86 -2.54
N GLY A 183 -12.59 24.73 -2.78
CA GLY A 183 -11.56 25.48 -2.07
C GLY A 183 -10.86 26.59 -2.84
N LEU A 184 -10.16 26.25 -3.92
CA LEU A 184 -9.33 27.20 -4.66
C LEU A 184 -10.17 28.18 -5.50
N ALA A 185 -11.21 27.68 -6.16
CA ALA A 185 -12.04 28.48 -7.04
C ALA A 185 -12.69 29.72 -6.37
N PRO A 186 -13.24 29.66 -5.15
CA PRO A 186 -13.72 30.85 -4.47
C PRO A 186 -12.61 31.82 -4.06
N MET A 187 -11.44 31.32 -3.65
CA MET A 187 -10.30 32.18 -3.30
C MET A 187 -9.74 32.92 -4.51
N LEU A 188 -9.79 32.30 -5.69
CA LEU A 188 -9.31 32.87 -6.94
C LEU A 188 -10.39 33.63 -7.72
N GLY A 189 -11.59 33.81 -7.15
CA GLY A 189 -12.71 34.49 -7.82
C GLY A 189 -13.27 33.74 -9.04
N MET A 190 -12.96 32.45 -9.18
CA MET A 190 -13.39 31.58 -10.28
C MET A 190 -14.75 30.88 -10.02
N THR A 191 -15.51 31.33 -9.02
CA THR A 191 -16.82 30.75 -8.69
C THR A 191 -17.79 30.84 -9.87
N GLY A 192 -17.84 31.99 -10.56
CA GLY A 192 -18.72 32.23 -11.69
C GLY A 192 -18.43 31.34 -12.91
N LEU A 193 -17.15 30.96 -13.09
CA LEU A 193 -16.74 30.04 -14.14
C LEU A 193 -17.29 28.62 -13.87
N LEU A 194 -17.18 28.16 -12.62
CA LEU A 194 -17.64 26.83 -12.22
C LEU A 194 -19.15 26.73 -12.01
N THR A 195 -19.86 27.83 -11.77
CA THR A 195 -21.33 27.85 -11.84
C THR A 195 -21.85 27.96 -13.27
N LEU A 196 -20.97 28.00 -14.28
CA LEU A 196 -21.32 28.21 -15.69
C LEU A 196 -22.15 29.49 -15.91
N GLY A 197 -21.95 30.51 -15.07
CA GLY A 197 -22.72 31.75 -15.11
C GLY A 197 -24.16 31.63 -14.58
N ILE A 198 -24.57 30.48 -14.01
CA ILE A 198 -25.89 30.31 -13.41
C ILE A 198 -25.95 31.10 -12.10
N SER A 199 -26.82 32.11 -12.07
CA SER A 199 -27.04 33.00 -10.91
C SER A 199 -28.52 33.14 -10.51
N SER A 200 -29.44 32.48 -11.21
CA SER A 200 -30.87 32.56 -10.90
C SER A 200 -31.20 31.82 -9.61
N SER A 201 -31.81 32.52 -8.65
CA SER A 201 -32.23 31.98 -7.35
C SER A 201 -33.13 30.76 -7.46
N THR A 202 -34.05 30.71 -8.43
CA THR A 202 -34.93 29.55 -8.64
C THR A 202 -34.16 28.28 -9.02
N ILE A 203 -33.19 28.39 -9.93
CA ILE A 203 -32.38 27.23 -10.34
C ILE A 203 -31.46 26.81 -9.19
N LEU A 204 -30.81 27.76 -8.53
CA LEU A 204 -29.94 27.47 -7.39
C LEU A 204 -30.71 26.86 -6.22
N GLY A 205 -31.90 27.37 -5.90
CA GLY A 205 -32.78 26.81 -4.88
C GLY A 205 -33.23 25.39 -5.22
N THR A 206 -33.61 25.12 -6.47
CA THR A 206 -34.03 23.78 -6.90
C THR A 206 -32.87 22.78 -6.88
N VAL A 207 -31.71 23.16 -7.42
CA VAL A 207 -30.51 22.31 -7.41
C VAL A 207 -30.02 22.08 -5.98
N GLY A 208 -30.08 23.11 -5.13
CA GLY A 208 -29.75 23.00 -3.71
C GLY A 208 -30.67 22.07 -2.95
N ALA A 209 -31.98 22.14 -3.20
CA ALA A 209 -32.96 21.21 -2.63
C ALA A 209 -32.68 19.76 -3.03
N VAL A 210 -32.36 19.52 -4.31
CA VAL A 210 -31.97 18.19 -4.79
C VAL A 210 -30.68 17.72 -4.11
N ALA A 211 -29.66 18.57 -4.03
CA ALA A 211 -28.39 18.22 -3.41
C ALA A 211 -28.54 17.87 -1.92
N ILE A 212 -29.18 18.75 -1.14
CA ILE A 212 -29.45 18.53 0.29
C ILE A 212 -30.33 17.28 0.46
N GLY A 213 -31.37 17.13 -0.36
CA GLY A 213 -32.28 16.01 -0.29
C GLY A 213 -31.61 14.67 -0.59
N LEU A 214 -30.68 14.63 -1.54
CA LEU A 214 -29.87 13.44 -1.83
C LEU A 214 -29.01 13.06 -0.62
N THR A 215 -28.30 14.03 -0.02
CA THR A 215 -27.35 13.75 1.06
C THR A 215 -28.07 13.39 2.37
N ALA A 216 -29.00 14.25 2.80
CA ALA A 216 -29.77 14.03 4.02
C ALA A 216 -30.70 12.81 3.88
N GLY A 217 -31.27 12.61 2.70
CA GLY A 217 -32.10 11.45 2.38
C GLY A 217 -31.32 10.14 2.43
N ALA A 218 -30.15 10.05 1.79
CA ALA A 218 -29.31 8.86 1.85
C ALA A 218 -28.89 8.54 3.30
N LEU A 219 -28.47 9.55 4.07
CA LEU A 219 -28.12 9.39 5.48
C LEU A 219 -29.32 8.91 6.31
N PHE A 220 -30.49 9.49 6.11
CA PHE A 220 -31.73 9.08 6.77
C PHE A 220 -32.11 7.64 6.40
N GLY A 221 -31.99 7.28 5.13
CA GLY A 221 -32.20 5.93 4.62
C GLY A 221 -31.33 4.90 5.33
N LEU A 222 -30.04 5.21 5.47
CA LEU A 222 -29.08 4.32 6.14
C LEU A 222 -29.31 4.19 7.65
N LEU A 223 -29.70 5.27 8.33
CA LEU A 223 -29.84 5.31 9.78
C LEU A 223 -31.21 4.83 10.28
N PHE A 224 -32.29 5.12 9.56
CA PHE A 224 -33.65 5.01 10.10
C PHE A 224 -34.59 4.11 9.31
N VAL A 225 -34.36 3.86 8.02
CA VAL A 225 -35.19 2.90 7.28
C VAL A 225 -34.80 1.49 7.76
N PRO A 226 -35.73 0.62 8.20
CA PRO A 226 -35.41 -0.73 8.65
C PRO A 226 -34.70 -1.55 7.56
N SER A 227 -33.86 -2.51 7.94
CA SER A 227 -33.24 -3.41 6.97
C SER A 227 -34.31 -4.33 6.38
N LEU A 228 -34.44 -4.29 5.06
CA LEU A 228 -35.33 -5.17 4.30
C LEU A 228 -34.54 -6.37 3.78
N ASP A 229 -33.90 -7.08 4.72
CA ASP A 229 -33.02 -8.22 4.41
C ASP A 229 -33.80 -9.42 3.85
N SER A 230 -35.13 -9.36 3.83
CA SER A 230 -36.02 -10.40 3.31
C SER A 230 -36.35 -10.28 1.82
N LEU A 231 -35.77 -9.33 1.07
CA LEU A 231 -36.21 -9.00 -0.31
C LEU A 231 -35.18 -9.19 -1.42
N GLY A 232 -33.97 -9.70 -1.15
CA GLY A 232 -33.05 -10.15 -2.20
C GLY A 232 -31.59 -10.19 -1.80
N ASP A 233 -30.90 -11.29 -2.13
CA ASP A 233 -29.55 -11.61 -1.69
C ASP A 233 -28.41 -11.02 -2.54
N SER A 234 -28.68 -10.34 -3.67
CA SER A 234 -27.63 -9.64 -4.42
C SER A 234 -28.19 -8.72 -5.51
N GLY A 235 -27.52 -7.57 -5.75
CA GLY A 235 -27.80 -6.65 -6.86
C GLY A 235 -28.38 -5.28 -6.47
N LEU A 236 -28.85 -4.52 -7.48
CA LEU A 236 -29.46 -3.18 -7.36
C LEU A 236 -30.66 -3.10 -6.40
N PHE A 237 -31.22 -4.24 -6.00
CA PHE A 237 -32.35 -4.37 -5.07
C PHE A 237 -31.96 -4.96 -3.71
N SER A 238 -30.67 -4.96 -3.37
CA SER A 238 -30.21 -5.32 -2.03
C SER A 238 -30.91 -4.47 -0.96
N GLY A 239 -31.04 -5.02 0.26
CA GLY A 239 -31.60 -4.27 1.40
C GLY A 239 -30.89 -2.94 1.64
N PHE A 240 -29.60 -2.85 1.33
CA PHE A 240 -28.82 -1.61 1.36
C PHE A 240 -29.25 -0.61 0.27
N SER A 241 -29.29 -1.04 -0.99
CA SER A 241 -29.67 -0.19 -2.14
C SER A 241 -31.08 0.35 -2.00
N LEU A 242 -32.01 -0.48 -1.50
CA LEU A 242 -33.41 -0.09 -1.31
C LEU A 242 -33.56 0.96 -0.20
N ARG A 243 -32.80 0.85 0.90
CA ARG A 243 -32.77 1.84 2.00
C ARG A 243 -32.22 3.17 1.51
N LEU A 244 -31.14 3.14 0.74
CA LEU A 244 -30.53 4.34 0.17
C LEU A 244 -31.47 5.02 -0.81
N LEU A 245 -32.10 4.25 -1.71
CA LEU A 245 -33.07 4.75 -2.68
C LEU A 245 -34.30 5.37 -1.98
N ALA A 246 -34.90 4.66 -1.03
CA ALA A 246 -36.05 5.14 -0.27
C ALA A 246 -35.73 6.44 0.48
N GLY A 247 -34.56 6.48 1.14
CA GLY A 247 -34.07 7.66 1.82
C GLY A 247 -33.89 8.85 0.87
N VAL A 248 -33.23 8.64 -0.27
CA VAL A 248 -33.02 9.66 -1.31
C VAL A 248 -34.34 10.20 -1.86
N VAL A 249 -35.29 9.33 -2.22
CA VAL A 249 -36.59 9.75 -2.77
C VAL A 249 -37.34 10.61 -1.76
N LEU A 250 -37.39 10.20 -0.49
CA LEU A 250 -38.03 10.96 0.57
C LEU A 250 -37.32 12.29 0.83
N GLY A 251 -35.98 12.29 0.91
CA GLY A 251 -35.19 13.49 1.16
C GLY A 251 -35.30 14.53 0.05
N VAL A 252 -35.18 14.11 -1.21
CA VAL A 252 -35.34 14.99 -2.38
C VAL A 252 -36.77 15.52 -2.47
N GLY A 253 -37.78 14.65 -2.31
CA GLY A 253 -39.18 15.06 -2.34
C GLY A 253 -39.51 16.10 -1.25
N ALA A 254 -39.03 15.88 -0.03
CA ALA A 254 -39.22 16.81 1.09
C ALA A 254 -38.56 18.18 0.81
N MET A 255 -37.31 18.20 0.33
CA MET A 255 -36.59 19.45 0.07
C MET A 255 -37.15 20.22 -1.13
N ILE A 256 -37.59 19.53 -2.18
CA ILE A 256 -38.31 20.17 -3.30
C ILE A 256 -39.63 20.77 -2.80
N GLY A 257 -40.34 20.07 -1.92
CA GLY A 257 -41.55 20.58 -1.28
C GLY A 257 -41.30 21.87 -0.49
N VAL A 258 -40.20 21.93 0.28
CA VAL A 258 -39.79 23.13 1.04
C VAL A 258 -39.55 24.32 0.11
N VAL A 259 -38.84 24.12 -1.01
CA VAL A 259 -38.58 25.20 -1.97
C VAL A 259 -39.86 25.61 -2.71
N ALA A 260 -40.69 24.65 -3.14
CA ALA A 260 -41.92 24.92 -3.87
C ALA A 260 -42.97 25.68 -3.04
N THR A 261 -43.01 25.42 -1.73
CA THR A 261 -43.97 26.05 -0.80
C THR A 261 -43.38 27.25 -0.06
N ASN A 262 -42.10 27.58 -0.26
CA ASN A 262 -41.35 28.61 0.48
C ASN A 262 -41.41 28.45 2.01
N THR A 263 -41.56 27.22 2.51
CA THR A 263 -41.65 26.94 3.96
C THR A 263 -40.25 26.65 4.54
N TYR A 264 -39.39 27.67 4.55
CA TYR A 264 -38.05 27.59 5.12
C TYR A 264 -38.10 27.62 6.65
N VAL A 265 -37.35 26.72 7.31
CA VAL A 265 -37.36 26.59 8.78
C VAL A 265 -35.95 26.31 9.31
N GLY A 266 -35.52 27.07 10.32
CA GLY A 266 -34.23 26.88 10.98
C GLY A 266 -33.03 27.02 10.03
N PRO A 267 -32.05 26.08 10.03
CA PRO A 267 -30.85 26.16 9.19
C PRO A 267 -31.12 26.02 7.69
N LEU A 268 -32.34 25.60 7.30
CA LEU A 268 -32.78 25.50 5.90
C LEU A 268 -33.41 26.82 5.44
N SER A 269 -32.64 27.91 5.43
CA SER A 269 -33.08 29.19 4.87
C SER A 269 -33.01 29.19 3.34
N ALA A 270 -33.76 30.06 2.66
CA ALA A 270 -33.71 30.21 1.20
C ALA A 270 -32.26 30.43 0.71
N GLY A 271 -31.53 31.33 1.38
CA GLY A 271 -30.13 31.59 1.09
C GLY A 271 -29.22 30.36 1.31
N ALA A 272 -29.46 29.56 2.34
CA ALA A 272 -28.69 28.34 2.59
C ALA A 272 -28.92 27.28 1.50
N VAL A 273 -30.17 27.11 1.06
CA VAL A 273 -30.51 26.20 -0.03
C VAL A 273 -29.90 26.68 -1.35
N GLU A 274 -29.99 27.99 -1.66
CA GLU A 274 -29.34 28.56 -2.84
C GLU A 274 -27.81 28.38 -2.83
N HIS A 275 -27.16 28.59 -1.68
CA HIS A 275 -25.72 28.34 -1.51
C HIS A 275 -25.37 26.86 -1.72
N ALA A 276 -26.18 25.95 -1.19
CA ALA A 276 -26.01 24.52 -1.43
C ALA A 276 -26.11 24.18 -2.92
N GLY A 277 -27.03 24.83 -3.65
CA GLY A 277 -27.16 24.66 -5.09
C GLY A 277 -25.95 25.18 -5.86
N ALA A 278 -25.46 26.37 -5.52
CA ALA A 278 -24.25 26.93 -6.12
C ALA A 278 -23.02 26.03 -5.86
N LEU A 279 -22.89 25.50 -4.64
CA LEU A 279 -21.83 24.56 -4.28
C LEU A 279 -21.93 23.25 -5.06
N ALA A 280 -23.14 22.69 -5.19
CA ALA A 280 -23.38 21.46 -5.93
C ALA A 280 -23.00 21.59 -7.41
N ILE A 281 -23.43 22.65 -8.09
CA ILE A 281 -23.09 22.91 -9.50
C ILE A 281 -21.57 23.02 -9.64
N ARG A 282 -20.93 23.87 -8.81
CA ARG A 282 -19.48 24.09 -8.88
C ARG A 282 -18.70 22.81 -8.70
N THR A 283 -19.14 21.97 -7.75
CA THR A 283 -18.49 20.69 -7.46
C THR A 283 -18.60 19.73 -8.63
N ILE A 284 -19.80 19.59 -9.21
CA ILE A 284 -20.02 18.73 -10.39
C ILE A 284 -19.18 19.20 -11.56
N VAL A 285 -19.22 20.50 -11.87
CA VAL A 285 -18.45 21.10 -12.97
C VAL A 285 -16.94 20.96 -12.74
N GLY A 286 -16.49 21.18 -11.51
CA GLY A 286 -15.09 20.99 -11.12
C GLY A 286 -14.61 19.56 -11.30
N ILE A 287 -15.39 18.57 -10.84
CA ILE A 287 -15.11 17.14 -11.03
C ILE A 287 -15.01 16.81 -12.52
N LEU A 288 -15.99 17.22 -13.33
CA LEU A 288 -16.02 16.94 -14.77
C LEU A 288 -14.83 17.58 -15.50
N ALA A 289 -14.51 18.84 -15.18
CA ALA A 289 -13.35 19.54 -15.73
C ALA A 289 -12.04 18.85 -15.33
N GLY A 290 -11.92 18.46 -14.07
CA GLY A 290 -10.77 17.74 -13.55
C GLY A 290 -10.60 16.37 -14.22
N VAL A 291 -11.66 15.57 -14.33
CA VAL A 291 -11.66 14.30 -15.07
C VAL A 291 -11.23 14.50 -16.52
N GLY A 292 -11.73 15.53 -17.20
CA GLY A 292 -11.35 15.82 -18.59
C GLY A 292 -9.86 16.15 -18.73
N ILE A 293 -9.34 17.05 -17.90
CA ILE A 293 -7.94 17.50 -17.96
C ILE A 293 -6.98 16.38 -17.57
N PHE A 294 -7.20 15.77 -16.41
CA PHE A 294 -6.28 14.76 -15.86
C PHE A 294 -6.48 13.39 -16.51
N GLY A 295 -7.69 13.04 -16.95
CA GLY A 295 -7.92 11.84 -17.77
C GLY A 295 -7.20 11.95 -19.12
N GLY A 296 -7.23 13.11 -19.77
CA GLY A 296 -6.44 13.37 -20.98
C GLY A 296 -4.94 13.27 -20.73
N LEU A 297 -4.44 13.89 -19.66
CA LEU A 297 -3.03 13.76 -19.24
C LEU A 297 -2.67 12.31 -18.93
N GLY A 298 -3.57 11.57 -18.29
CA GLY A 298 -3.44 10.17 -17.97
C GLY A 298 -3.29 9.29 -19.20
N ILE A 299 -4.06 9.54 -20.27
CA ILE A 299 -3.89 8.86 -21.56
C ILE A 299 -2.51 9.16 -22.15
N VAL A 300 -2.06 10.42 -22.12
CA VAL A 300 -0.74 10.82 -22.66
C VAL A 300 0.38 10.13 -21.89
N LEU A 301 0.34 10.17 -20.56
CA LEU A 301 1.32 9.49 -19.71
C LEU A 301 1.27 7.97 -19.91
N GLY A 302 0.08 7.37 -19.95
CA GLY A 302 -0.09 5.94 -20.22
C GLY A 302 0.48 5.53 -21.59
N GLY A 303 0.42 6.42 -22.59
CA GLY A 303 1.08 6.21 -23.89
C GLY A 303 2.60 6.36 -23.84
N LEU A 304 3.14 7.28 -23.02
CA LEU A 304 4.59 7.47 -22.83
C LEU A 304 5.25 6.31 -22.07
N PHE A 305 4.50 5.68 -21.15
CA PHE A 305 4.94 4.51 -20.39
C PHE A 305 4.49 3.19 -21.02
N ALA A 306 3.80 3.23 -22.16
CA ALA A 306 3.54 2.04 -22.94
C ALA A 306 4.91 1.46 -23.36
N PRO A 307 5.16 0.15 -23.18
CA PRO A 307 6.37 -0.45 -23.67
C PRO A 307 6.50 -0.13 -25.16
N SER A 308 7.61 0.52 -25.52
CA SER A 308 7.94 0.74 -26.92
C SER A 308 8.08 -0.64 -27.56
N ASN A 309 7.17 -0.98 -28.48
CA ASN A 309 7.23 -2.17 -29.33
C ASN A 309 8.52 -2.27 -30.19
N GLU A 310 9.54 -1.43 -29.94
CA GLU A 310 10.86 -1.50 -30.57
C GLU A 310 11.86 -2.39 -29.81
N GLN A 311 11.49 -2.98 -28.66
CA GLN A 311 12.38 -3.90 -27.91
C GLN A 311 11.87 -5.34 -27.81
N VAL A 312 10.77 -5.65 -28.49
CA VAL A 312 10.42 -7.02 -28.82
C VAL A 312 10.67 -7.18 -30.31
N GLU A 313 11.95 -7.19 -30.70
CA GLU A 313 12.29 -7.96 -31.91
C GLU A 313 11.87 -9.40 -31.60
N ASP A 314 11.02 -9.95 -32.46
CA ASP A 314 10.75 -11.38 -32.55
C ASP A 314 12.05 -12.14 -32.35
N PHE A 315 12.17 -12.84 -31.23
CA PHE A 315 13.10 -13.96 -31.11
C PHE A 315 12.48 -15.15 -31.87
N ASP A 316 12.43 -15.04 -33.19
CA ASP A 316 12.18 -16.15 -34.11
C ASP A 316 13.48 -16.63 -34.79
N ASP A 317 14.67 -16.19 -34.32
CA ASP A 317 15.95 -16.58 -34.95
C ASP A 317 17.14 -16.78 -33.99
N PHE A 318 16.87 -17.22 -32.75
CA PHE A 318 17.92 -17.86 -31.95
C PHE A 318 17.59 -19.35 -31.85
N ASP A 319 18.55 -20.19 -32.25
CA ASP A 319 18.53 -21.65 -32.07
C ASP A 319 18.44 -22.00 -30.56
N ILE A 320 17.25 -21.87 -29.97
CA ILE A 320 16.93 -22.27 -28.59
C ILE A 320 17.15 -23.77 -28.39
N ASP A 321 17.08 -24.55 -29.47
CA ASP A 321 17.28 -26.00 -29.47
C ASP A 321 18.74 -26.44 -29.20
N GLN A 322 19.69 -25.50 -29.06
CA GLN A 322 21.12 -25.79 -28.84
C GLN A 322 21.72 -25.18 -27.56
N LEU A 323 20.93 -24.44 -26.76
CA LEU A 323 21.41 -23.83 -25.52
C LEU A 323 21.14 -24.74 -24.32
N THR A 324 22.07 -24.82 -23.39
CA THR A 324 21.81 -25.50 -22.12
C THR A 324 20.88 -24.64 -21.25
N ASP A 325 20.13 -25.26 -20.33
CA ASP A 325 19.25 -24.53 -19.40
C ASP A 325 20.00 -23.39 -18.67
N GLY A 326 21.30 -23.57 -18.40
CA GLY A 326 22.17 -22.56 -17.80
C GLY A 326 22.47 -21.35 -18.70
N ASP A 327 22.61 -21.55 -20.01
CA ASP A 327 22.88 -20.45 -20.97
C ASP A 327 21.65 -19.55 -21.15
N VAL A 328 20.45 -20.13 -21.14
CA VAL A 328 19.17 -19.40 -21.20
C VAL A 328 19.00 -18.56 -19.93
N VAL A 329 19.22 -19.15 -18.76
CA VAL A 329 19.13 -18.42 -17.47
C VAL A 329 20.13 -17.27 -17.44
N THR A 330 21.35 -17.48 -17.91
CA THR A 330 22.39 -16.42 -17.97
C THR A 330 21.94 -15.26 -18.86
N ALA A 331 21.41 -15.54 -20.05
CA ALA A 331 20.89 -14.51 -20.96
C ALA A 331 19.72 -13.72 -20.35
N MET A 332 18.80 -14.42 -19.67
CA MET A 332 17.69 -13.79 -18.96
C MET A 332 18.14 -12.89 -17.81
N MET A 333 19.15 -13.31 -17.05
CA MET A 333 19.72 -12.51 -15.95
C MET A 333 20.42 -11.25 -16.48
N GLU A 334 21.09 -11.35 -17.63
CA GLU A 334 21.74 -10.21 -18.25
C GLU A 334 20.74 -9.18 -18.80
N GLU A 335 19.61 -9.63 -19.35
CA GLU A 335 18.51 -8.74 -19.74
C GLU A 335 17.84 -8.10 -18.53
N PHE A 336 17.64 -8.84 -17.44
CA PHE A 336 17.14 -8.29 -16.19
C PHE A 336 18.06 -7.21 -15.61
N ARG A 337 19.39 -7.42 -15.67
CA ARG A 337 20.40 -6.43 -15.27
C ARG A 337 20.32 -5.14 -16.10
N ARG A 338 20.03 -5.21 -17.40
CA ARG A 338 19.81 -4.02 -18.25
C ARG A 338 18.52 -3.31 -17.90
N PHE A 339 17.44 -4.06 -17.66
CA PHE A 339 16.12 -3.52 -17.37
C PHE A 339 16.03 -2.89 -15.98
N SER A 340 16.57 -3.55 -14.96
CA SER A 340 16.60 -3.07 -13.57
C SER A 340 17.95 -3.29 -12.90
N PRO A 341 18.92 -2.38 -13.12
CA PRO A 341 20.25 -2.47 -12.53
C PRO A 341 20.22 -2.53 -10.99
N GLY A 342 19.40 -1.69 -10.35
CA GLY A 342 19.28 -1.69 -8.89
C GLY A 342 18.60 -2.95 -8.36
N GLY A 343 17.70 -3.54 -9.16
CA GLY A 343 17.05 -4.80 -8.85
C GLY A 343 18.01 -5.97 -8.88
N ALA A 344 18.83 -6.06 -9.93
CA ALA A 344 19.85 -7.10 -10.06
C ALA A 344 20.95 -7.00 -9.01
N GLU A 345 21.39 -5.79 -8.65
CA GLU A 345 22.37 -5.59 -7.57
C GLU A 345 21.85 -6.18 -6.24
N ALA A 346 20.56 -6.06 -5.96
CA ALA A 346 19.98 -6.51 -4.69
C ALA A 346 19.57 -7.99 -4.64
N LEU A 347 19.01 -8.51 -5.75
CA LEU A 347 18.52 -9.90 -5.84
C LEU A 347 19.60 -10.88 -6.25
N ILE A 348 20.61 -10.44 -6.98
CA ILE A 348 21.68 -11.28 -7.51
C ILE A 348 22.98 -10.95 -6.77
N ASP A 349 23.59 -9.81 -7.02
CA ASP A 349 24.97 -9.53 -6.55
C ASP A 349 25.11 -9.58 -5.02
N GLU A 350 24.19 -8.94 -4.29
CA GLU A 350 24.19 -8.99 -2.83
C GLU A 350 23.88 -10.37 -2.26
N ARG A 351 23.07 -11.16 -2.98
CA ARG A 351 22.69 -12.50 -2.57
C ARG A 351 23.85 -13.47 -2.79
N ASP A 352 24.53 -13.36 -3.93
CA ASP A 352 25.77 -14.08 -4.25
C ASP A 352 26.84 -13.80 -3.20
N ALA A 353 27.05 -12.52 -2.88
CA ALA A 353 28.01 -12.10 -1.87
C ALA A 353 27.67 -12.62 -0.46
N PHE A 354 26.39 -12.75 -0.13
CA PHE A 354 25.94 -13.32 1.14
C PHE A 354 26.22 -14.83 1.20
N ILE A 355 25.82 -15.57 0.17
CA ILE A 355 26.02 -17.01 0.07
C ILE A 355 27.52 -17.32 0.07
N ALA A 356 28.31 -16.61 -0.73
CA ALA A 356 29.76 -16.77 -0.80
C ALA A 356 30.44 -16.47 0.55
N ASN A 357 29.97 -15.48 1.32
CA ASN A 357 30.46 -15.24 2.70
C ASN A 357 30.20 -16.45 3.61
N ARG A 358 29.01 -17.06 3.54
CA ARG A 358 28.67 -18.26 4.33
C ARG A 358 29.50 -19.48 3.94
N LEU A 359 29.65 -19.72 2.64
CA LEU A 359 30.46 -20.81 2.12
C LEU A 359 31.95 -20.61 2.48
N HIS A 360 32.46 -19.38 2.35
CA HIS A 360 33.82 -19.03 2.72
C HIS A 360 34.10 -19.28 4.22
N ALA A 361 33.12 -19.01 5.10
CA ALA A 361 33.22 -19.34 6.51
C ALA A 361 33.34 -20.85 6.75
N LEU A 362 32.49 -21.66 6.10
CA LEU A 362 32.58 -23.13 6.20
C LEU A 362 33.92 -23.66 5.69
N ARG A 363 34.44 -23.12 4.59
CA ARG A 363 35.77 -23.50 4.07
C ARG A 363 36.89 -23.17 5.05
N ASN A 364 36.82 -22.01 5.71
CA ASN A 364 37.82 -21.60 6.71
C ASN A 364 37.75 -22.43 8.00
N GLU A 365 36.61 -23.06 8.27
CA GLU A 365 36.44 -24.03 9.36
C GLU A 365 36.92 -25.45 8.98
N GLY A 366 37.34 -25.68 7.74
CA GLY A 366 37.94 -26.95 7.30
C GLY A 366 36.99 -27.91 6.58
N TYR A 367 35.71 -27.59 6.43
CA TYR A 367 34.72 -28.50 5.83
C TYR A 367 34.95 -28.72 4.34
N HIS A 368 34.74 -29.97 3.89
CA HIS A 368 34.42 -30.26 2.50
C HIS A 368 32.93 -30.01 2.27
N VAL A 369 32.59 -29.05 1.40
CA VAL A 369 31.23 -28.57 1.20
C VAL A 369 30.79 -28.78 -0.25
N VAL A 370 29.64 -29.43 -0.45
CA VAL A 370 28.91 -29.35 -1.73
C VAL A 370 27.81 -28.29 -1.56
N ALA A 371 27.90 -27.21 -2.32
CA ALA A 371 26.96 -26.09 -2.29
C ALA A 371 25.99 -26.19 -3.47
N VAL A 372 24.73 -26.50 -3.17
CA VAL A 372 23.64 -26.57 -4.15
C VAL A 372 22.96 -25.20 -4.23
N VAL A 373 23.13 -24.53 -5.37
CA VAL A 373 22.68 -23.15 -5.61
C VAL A 373 21.99 -23.05 -6.96
N GLY A 374 21.12 -22.07 -7.14
CA GLY A 374 20.51 -21.79 -8.44
C GLY A 374 21.57 -21.47 -9.50
N ALA A 375 21.36 -21.94 -10.73
CA ALA A 375 22.31 -21.76 -11.83
C ALA A 375 22.67 -20.29 -12.10
N GLY A 376 21.74 -19.35 -11.85
CA GLY A 376 21.98 -17.92 -11.99
C GLY A 376 22.93 -17.31 -10.95
N HIS A 377 23.14 -17.98 -9.81
CA HIS A 377 24.02 -17.53 -8.72
C HIS A 377 25.41 -18.16 -8.78
N ARG A 378 25.55 -19.33 -9.43
CA ARG A 378 26.79 -20.11 -9.49
C ARG A 378 28.01 -19.26 -9.87
N ALA A 379 27.95 -18.56 -11.01
CA ALA A 379 29.09 -17.80 -11.53
C ALA A 379 29.53 -16.67 -10.58
N GLY A 380 28.56 -15.95 -9.99
CA GLY A 380 28.85 -14.87 -9.04
C GLY A 380 29.47 -15.40 -7.73
N ILE A 381 28.96 -16.52 -7.23
CA ILE A 381 29.50 -17.18 -6.03
C ILE A 381 30.92 -17.69 -6.27
N GLU A 382 31.17 -18.41 -7.37
CA GLU A 382 32.50 -18.90 -7.75
C GLU A 382 33.51 -17.75 -7.85
N GLN A 383 33.13 -16.62 -8.47
CA GLN A 383 33.97 -15.43 -8.55
C GLN A 383 34.39 -14.89 -7.17
N TYR A 384 33.48 -14.86 -6.20
CA TYR A 384 33.80 -14.44 -4.83
C TYR A 384 34.64 -15.47 -4.07
N LEU A 385 34.43 -16.77 -4.31
CA LEU A 385 35.19 -17.85 -3.67
C LEU A 385 36.64 -17.92 -4.17
N ASP A 386 36.86 -17.59 -5.45
CA ASP A 386 38.18 -17.47 -6.09
C ASP A 386 38.93 -16.21 -5.63
N ASN A 387 38.20 -15.12 -5.36
CA ASN A 387 38.77 -13.89 -4.82
C ASN A 387 38.07 -13.40 -3.54
N PRO A 388 38.34 -14.03 -2.38
CA PRO A 388 37.67 -13.71 -1.12
C PRO A 388 37.91 -12.28 -0.63
N THR A 389 38.97 -11.60 -1.10
CA THR A 389 39.26 -10.21 -0.72
C THR A 389 38.25 -9.19 -1.28
N SER A 390 37.46 -9.60 -2.26
CA SER A 390 36.39 -8.80 -2.88
C SER A 390 35.04 -8.90 -2.14
N LEU A 391 34.92 -9.80 -1.15
CA LEU A 391 33.70 -9.97 -0.38
C LEU A 391 33.37 -8.72 0.44
N PRO A 392 32.15 -8.16 0.32
CA PRO A 392 31.72 -7.07 1.18
C PRO A 392 31.51 -7.56 2.62
N PRO A 393 31.67 -6.70 3.64
CA PRO A 393 31.41 -7.03 5.03
C PRO A 393 29.97 -7.53 5.23
N ILE A 394 29.79 -8.63 5.96
CA ILE A 394 28.49 -9.29 6.10
C ILE A 394 27.44 -8.37 6.75
N GLU A 395 27.85 -7.42 7.60
CA GLU A 395 26.97 -6.43 8.22
C GLU A 395 26.32 -5.48 7.20
N SER A 396 26.99 -5.23 6.08
CA SER A 396 26.47 -4.36 5.02
C SER A 396 25.35 -4.99 4.20
N ILE A 397 25.28 -6.33 4.18
CA ILE A 397 24.37 -7.14 3.36
C ILE A 397 23.35 -7.96 4.17
N THR A 398 23.48 -8.02 5.50
CA THR A 398 22.55 -8.70 6.43
C THR A 398 21.39 -7.82 6.90
N GLY A 399 21.57 -6.49 6.97
CA GLY A 399 20.56 -5.57 7.51
C GLY A 399 19.57 -5.01 6.47
N THR A 400 18.49 -4.39 6.95
CA THR A 400 17.58 -3.58 6.09
C THR A 400 18.34 -2.36 5.57
N ALA A 401 18.30 -2.07 4.27
CA ALA A 401 18.94 -0.91 3.67
C ALA A 401 18.26 0.40 4.14
N SER A 402 18.59 0.86 5.34
CA SER A 402 18.05 2.08 5.95
C SER A 402 18.76 3.32 5.39
N GLY A 403 18.41 3.66 4.16
CA GLY A 403 19.03 4.71 3.37
C GLY A 403 18.32 6.06 3.40
N ARG A 404 17.89 6.60 4.56
CA ARG A 404 17.76 8.06 4.74
C ARG A 404 17.53 8.45 6.20
N ARG A 405 18.53 9.05 6.83
CA ARG A 405 18.43 9.65 8.18
C ARG A 405 17.47 10.87 8.24
N PHE A 406 17.03 11.40 7.09
CA PHE A 406 16.19 12.58 7.00
C PHE A 406 14.93 12.30 6.18
N SER A 407 13.80 12.11 6.86
CA SER A 407 12.48 12.04 6.24
C SER A 407 11.89 13.44 6.18
N ILE A 408 11.85 14.03 4.98
CA ILE A 408 11.18 15.30 4.71
C ILE A 408 9.72 15.22 5.19
N ALA A 409 9.08 14.06 5.04
CA ALA A 409 7.71 13.83 5.53
C ALA A 409 7.59 13.97 7.05
N LYS A 410 8.58 13.50 7.84
CA LYS A 410 8.58 13.73 9.31
C LYS A 410 8.73 15.21 9.65
N VAL A 411 9.59 15.93 8.94
CA VAL A 411 9.79 17.37 9.15
C VAL A 411 8.52 18.16 8.80
N VAL A 412 7.91 17.88 7.65
CA VAL A 412 6.63 18.48 7.25
C VAL A 412 5.54 18.12 8.26
N GLY A 413 5.49 16.88 8.74
CA GLY A 413 4.54 16.44 9.77
C GLY A 413 4.69 17.22 11.08
N TYR A 414 5.92 17.39 11.58
CA TYR A 414 6.18 18.18 12.79
C TYR A 414 5.88 19.67 12.59
N LEU A 415 6.21 20.24 11.43
CA LEU A 415 5.87 21.63 11.11
C LEU A 415 4.36 21.85 11.06
N MET A 416 3.60 20.92 10.48
CA MET A 416 2.13 20.98 10.49
C MET A 416 1.57 20.91 11.91
N MET A 417 2.10 20.01 12.75
CA MET A 417 1.69 19.91 14.16
C MET A 417 1.95 21.21 14.93
N ILE A 418 3.14 21.79 14.80
CA ILE A 418 3.50 23.06 15.43
C ILE A 418 2.60 24.18 14.89
N GLY A 419 2.40 24.25 13.57
CA GLY A 419 1.54 25.25 12.93
C GLY A 419 0.09 25.17 13.40
N PHE A 420 -0.44 23.96 13.60
CA PHE A 420 -1.79 23.74 14.10
C PHE A 420 -1.95 24.18 15.57
N VAL A 421 -1.01 23.78 16.43
CA VAL A 421 -1.02 24.21 17.84
C VAL A 421 -0.85 25.74 17.94
N ALA A 422 0.04 26.30 17.12
CA ALA A 422 0.24 27.75 17.03
C ALA A 422 -1.03 28.46 16.54
N PHE A 423 -1.76 27.91 15.56
CA PHE A 423 -3.01 28.50 15.08
C PHE A 423 -4.04 28.70 16.20
N PHE A 424 -4.32 27.65 17.00
CA PHE A 424 -5.25 27.77 18.12
C PHE A 424 -4.68 28.63 19.26
N GLY A 425 -3.38 28.53 19.54
CA GLY A 425 -2.71 29.36 20.54
C GLY A 425 -2.76 30.85 20.20
N LEU A 426 -2.53 31.21 18.94
CA LEU A 426 -2.58 32.59 18.46
C LEU A 426 -4.00 33.14 18.49
N LEU A 427 -5.02 32.35 18.11
CA LEU A 427 -6.41 32.81 18.23
C LEU A 427 -6.83 33.04 19.70
N LEU A 428 -6.37 32.20 20.63
CA LEU A 428 -6.57 32.42 22.06
C LEU A 428 -5.90 33.73 22.53
N MET A 429 -4.66 33.98 22.10
CA MET A 429 -3.91 35.20 22.44
C MET A 429 -4.46 36.46 21.75
N ALA A 430 -5.16 36.30 20.62
CA ALA A 430 -5.88 37.37 19.94
C ALA A 430 -7.20 37.76 20.64
N GLY A 431 -7.59 37.02 21.70
CA GLY A 431 -8.80 37.30 22.47
C GLY A 431 -10.09 36.85 21.77
N VAL A 432 -10.01 35.90 20.84
CA VAL A 432 -11.18 35.33 20.16
C VAL A 432 -12.11 34.68 21.18
N GLU A 433 -13.42 34.87 21.03
CA GLU A 433 -14.41 34.34 21.96
C GLU A 433 -14.26 32.82 22.16
N ASN A 434 -14.15 32.39 23.42
CA ASN A 434 -14.06 30.97 23.79
C ASN A 434 -15.19 30.11 23.20
N VAL A 435 -16.38 30.71 22.99
CA VAL A 435 -17.52 30.04 22.37
C VAL A 435 -17.27 29.76 20.89
N LEU A 436 -16.68 30.70 20.15
CA LEU A 436 -16.34 30.53 18.74
C LEU A 436 -15.23 29.49 18.56
N LEU A 437 -14.21 29.53 19.42
CA LEU A 437 -13.15 28.52 19.43
C LEU A 437 -13.69 27.11 19.71
N LEU A 438 -14.61 26.99 20.67
CA LEU A 438 -15.28 25.73 20.96
C LEU A 438 -16.14 25.25 19.79
N LYS A 439 -16.91 26.13 19.15
CA LYS A 439 -17.70 25.79 17.95
C LYS A 439 -16.79 25.29 16.81
N LEU A 440 -15.67 25.97 16.54
CA LEU A 440 -14.71 25.59 15.50
C LEU A 440 -14.07 24.23 15.81
N PHE A 441 -13.64 24.01 17.05
CA PHE A 441 -13.09 22.73 17.49
C PHE A 441 -14.13 21.61 17.35
N LEU A 442 -15.36 21.81 17.82
CA LEU A 442 -16.43 20.82 17.71
C LEU A 442 -16.77 20.53 16.24
N ALA A 443 -16.87 21.56 15.40
CA ALA A 443 -17.09 21.38 13.97
C ALA A 443 -15.98 20.56 13.33
N TRP A 444 -14.72 20.85 13.66
CA TRP A 444 -13.57 20.09 13.17
C TRP A 444 -13.58 18.63 13.65
N PHE A 445 -13.84 18.41 14.94
CA PHE A 445 -13.95 17.09 15.56
C PHE A 445 -15.04 16.25 14.87
N PHE A 446 -16.25 16.79 14.75
CA PHE A 446 -17.38 16.06 14.17
C PHE A 446 -17.21 15.85 12.67
N VAL A 447 -16.70 16.80 11.91
CA VAL A 447 -16.49 16.65 10.46
C VAL A 447 -15.47 15.53 10.20
N ASN A 448 -14.33 15.52 10.91
CA ASN A 448 -13.35 14.44 10.78
C ASN A 448 -13.90 13.10 11.24
N GLY A 449 -14.58 13.09 12.40
CA GLY A 449 -15.12 11.87 12.97
C GLY A 449 -16.20 11.23 12.11
N ILE A 450 -17.15 12.01 11.59
CA ILE A 450 -18.26 11.51 10.78
C ILE A 450 -17.76 10.92 9.46
N PHE A 451 -16.85 11.60 8.75
CA PHE A 451 -16.34 11.10 7.48
C PHE A 451 -15.50 9.83 7.66
N ALA A 452 -14.55 9.83 8.61
CA ALA A 452 -13.75 8.65 8.91
C ALA A 452 -14.60 7.47 9.38
N PHE A 453 -15.57 7.71 10.28
CA PHE A 453 -16.54 6.70 10.72
C PHE A 453 -17.36 6.13 9.56
N SER A 454 -17.89 7.00 8.70
CA SER A 454 -18.79 6.60 7.61
C SER A 454 -18.05 5.77 6.56
N LEU A 455 -16.84 6.20 6.17
CA LEU A 455 -16.02 5.47 5.22
C LEU A 455 -15.49 4.16 5.80
N ALA A 456 -15.13 4.13 7.08
CA ALA A 456 -14.83 2.86 7.77
C ALA A 456 -16.03 1.92 7.75
N ARG A 457 -17.25 2.43 7.98
CA ARG A 457 -18.46 1.61 7.99
C ARG A 457 -18.82 1.10 6.59
N LEU A 458 -18.62 1.91 5.55
CA LEU A 458 -18.75 1.52 4.15
C LEU A 458 -17.74 0.42 3.78
N ALA A 459 -16.53 0.47 4.35
CA ALA A 459 -15.51 -0.56 4.20
C ALA A 459 -15.82 -1.88 4.93
N GLY A 460 -16.96 -1.99 5.63
CA GLY A 460 -17.33 -3.18 6.38
C GLY A 460 -16.73 -3.26 7.80
N ALA A 461 -16.22 -2.15 8.34
CA ALA A 461 -15.74 -2.10 9.72
C ALA A 461 -16.88 -2.32 10.72
N ARG A 462 -16.58 -2.95 11.85
CA ARG A 462 -17.53 -3.04 12.97
C ARG A 462 -17.79 -1.66 13.56
N LEU A 463 -18.95 -1.50 14.20
CA LEU A 463 -19.36 -0.22 14.79
C LEU A 463 -18.33 0.30 15.81
N SER A 464 -17.77 -0.59 16.62
CA SER A 464 -16.72 -0.27 17.59
C SER A 464 -15.45 0.25 16.93
N SER A 465 -15.00 -0.42 15.87
CA SER A 465 -13.79 -0.05 15.12
C SER A 465 -13.96 1.28 14.40
N ALA A 466 -15.10 1.47 13.73
CA ALA A 466 -15.47 2.72 13.09
C ALA A 466 -15.59 3.87 14.09
N ALA A 467 -16.18 3.64 15.27
CA ALA A 467 -16.31 4.63 16.33
C ALA A 467 -14.96 5.07 16.88
N VAL A 468 -14.03 4.13 17.09
CA VAL A 468 -12.66 4.44 17.53
C VAL A 468 -11.89 5.20 16.44
N GLY A 469 -11.94 4.74 15.19
CA GLY A 469 -11.33 5.45 14.07
C GLY A 469 -11.86 6.88 13.90
N GLY A 470 -13.19 7.05 13.93
CA GLY A 470 -13.83 8.36 13.88
C GLY A 470 -13.48 9.24 15.08
N GLY A 471 -13.51 8.70 16.30
CA GLY A 471 -13.17 9.44 17.52
C GLY A 471 -11.72 9.94 17.58
N VAL A 472 -10.82 9.28 16.87
CA VAL A 472 -9.39 9.65 16.77
C VAL A 472 -9.08 10.48 15.51
N ALA A 473 -9.97 10.56 14.52
CA ALA A 473 -9.70 11.18 13.22
C ALA A 473 -9.28 12.65 13.26
N TRP A 474 -9.69 13.40 14.27
CA TRP A 474 -9.24 14.78 14.49
C TRP A 474 -7.76 14.86 14.90
N LEU A 475 -7.23 13.86 15.62
CA LEU A 475 -5.83 13.85 16.05
C LEU A 475 -4.87 13.77 14.87
N THR A 476 -5.31 13.23 13.74
CA THR A 476 -4.49 13.09 12.52
C THR A 476 -4.15 14.43 11.89
N SER A 477 -5.06 15.41 11.93
CA SER A 477 -4.73 16.75 11.43
C SER A 477 -3.78 17.51 12.37
N ILE A 478 -3.74 17.15 13.67
CA ILE A 478 -2.72 17.65 14.62
C ILE A 478 -1.40 16.93 14.40
N ASN A 479 -1.41 15.60 14.38
CA ASN A 479 -0.23 14.77 14.22
C ASN A 479 -0.43 13.85 13.02
N PRO A 480 0.13 14.21 11.85
CA PRO A 480 0.04 13.40 10.63
C PRO A 480 0.62 11.99 10.76
N LEU A 481 1.35 11.69 11.84
CA LEU A 481 1.87 10.36 12.13
C LEU A 481 0.83 9.44 12.80
N LEU A 482 -0.28 9.99 13.32
CA LEU A 482 -1.35 9.24 13.97
C LEU A 482 -2.52 9.08 13.00
N ALA A 483 -2.52 8.01 12.20
CA ALA A 483 -3.58 7.71 11.24
C ALA A 483 -4.79 7.06 11.95
N PRO A 484 -6.04 7.53 11.72
CA PRO A 484 -7.20 7.01 12.43
C PRO A 484 -7.55 5.58 12.01
N GLY A 485 -7.19 5.21 10.78
CA GLY A 485 -7.29 3.86 10.27
C GLY A 485 -6.47 2.86 11.08
N TRP A 486 -5.32 3.24 11.65
CA TRP A 486 -4.56 2.32 12.50
C TRP A 486 -5.30 1.97 13.79
N PHE A 487 -6.00 2.94 14.39
CA PHE A 487 -6.82 2.70 15.58
C PHE A 487 -8.07 1.88 15.24
N ALA A 488 -8.71 2.15 14.09
CA ALA A 488 -9.81 1.33 13.59
C ALA A 488 -9.35 -0.10 13.32
N GLY A 489 -8.22 -0.28 12.64
CA GLY A 489 -7.63 -1.57 12.31
C GLY A 489 -7.21 -2.36 13.55
N TYR A 490 -6.59 -1.70 14.54
CA TYR A 490 -6.26 -2.33 15.82
C TYR A 490 -7.50 -2.87 16.55
N MET A 491 -8.58 -2.10 16.56
CA MET A 491 -9.85 -2.55 17.16
C MET A 491 -10.53 -3.65 16.34
N GLU A 492 -10.38 -3.62 15.02
CA GLU A 492 -10.91 -4.64 14.13
C GLU A 492 -10.17 -5.97 14.31
N LEU A 493 -8.84 -5.95 14.46
CA LEU A 493 -8.00 -7.12 14.71
C LEU A 493 -8.39 -7.90 15.97
N ARG A 494 -8.91 -7.21 17.01
CA ARG A 494 -9.45 -7.88 18.20
C ARG A 494 -10.70 -8.72 17.93
N HIS A 495 -11.37 -8.52 16.79
CA HIS A 495 -12.59 -9.20 16.40
C HIS A 495 -12.44 -10.04 15.11
N ARG A 496 -11.42 -9.73 14.31
CA ARG A 496 -11.07 -10.38 13.05
C ARG A 496 -9.55 -10.60 13.06
N PRO A 497 -9.06 -11.68 13.69
CA PRO A 497 -7.65 -12.03 13.59
C PRO A 497 -7.33 -12.33 12.13
N VAL A 498 -6.14 -11.93 11.70
CA VAL A 498 -5.66 -12.10 10.33
C VAL A 498 -4.55 -13.14 10.34
N ASN A 499 -4.55 -14.03 9.36
CA ASN A 499 -3.58 -15.12 9.27
C ASN A 499 -2.66 -14.92 8.06
N VAL A 500 -1.47 -15.54 8.10
CA VAL A 500 -0.54 -15.52 6.95
C VAL A 500 -1.12 -16.25 5.76
N SER A 501 -1.96 -17.27 6.00
CA SER A 501 -2.67 -18.01 4.95
C SER A 501 -3.59 -17.13 4.09
N ASP A 502 -4.08 -16.01 4.64
CA ASP A 502 -4.96 -15.08 3.92
C ASP A 502 -4.25 -14.47 2.70
N ILE A 503 -2.91 -14.40 2.73
CA ILE A 503 -2.09 -13.95 1.60
C ILE A 503 -2.16 -14.97 0.46
N GLY A 504 -2.08 -16.27 0.78
CA GLY A 504 -2.20 -17.34 -0.20
C GLY A 504 -3.56 -17.31 -0.89
N VAL A 505 -4.63 -17.19 -0.11
CA VAL A 505 -6.00 -17.05 -0.64
C VAL A 505 -6.12 -15.83 -1.56
N LEU A 506 -5.55 -14.68 -1.18
CA LEU A 506 -5.55 -13.51 -2.05
C LEU A 506 -4.78 -13.76 -3.34
N ASN A 507 -3.62 -14.41 -3.27
CA ASN A 507 -2.83 -14.74 -4.45
C ASN A 507 -3.60 -15.64 -5.42
N ASP A 508 -4.20 -16.72 -4.91
CA ASP A 508 -5.01 -17.65 -5.69
C ASP A 508 -6.18 -16.93 -6.40
N LEU A 509 -6.80 -15.97 -5.73
CA LEU A 509 -7.87 -15.16 -6.33
C LEU A 509 -7.38 -14.30 -7.50
N LEU A 510 -6.15 -13.77 -7.43
CA LEU A 510 -5.61 -12.86 -8.44
C LEU A 510 -4.94 -13.57 -9.61
N ASP A 511 -4.48 -14.79 -9.40
CA ASP A 511 -3.95 -15.65 -10.45
C ASP A 511 -5.08 -16.07 -11.42
N ASP A 512 -6.33 -16.04 -10.97
CA ASP A 512 -7.52 -16.28 -11.81
C ASP A 512 -7.84 -15.06 -12.71
N THR A 513 -7.11 -14.98 -13.83
CA THR A 513 -7.24 -13.91 -14.83
C THR A 513 -8.51 -13.94 -15.67
N GLU A 514 -9.33 -14.99 -15.57
CA GLU A 514 -10.57 -15.13 -16.34
C GLU A 514 -11.77 -14.41 -15.67
N ARG A 515 -11.65 -14.02 -14.40
CA ARG A 515 -12.76 -13.46 -13.64
C ARG A 515 -13.03 -11.98 -13.92
N PRO A 516 -14.31 -11.55 -13.89
CA PRO A 516 -14.66 -10.15 -13.88
C PRO A 516 -14.09 -9.42 -12.63
N ILE A 517 -13.48 -8.26 -12.84
CA ILE A 517 -12.84 -7.45 -11.77
C ILE A 517 -13.79 -7.16 -10.59
N GLY A 518 -15.10 -7.01 -10.83
CA GLY A 518 -16.07 -6.76 -9.78
C GLY A 518 -16.26 -7.95 -8.83
N GLU A 519 -16.35 -9.16 -9.38
CA GLU A 519 -16.48 -10.40 -8.60
C GLU A 519 -15.19 -10.69 -7.85
N LEU A 520 -14.04 -10.53 -8.51
CA LEU A 520 -12.73 -10.61 -7.89
C LEU A 520 -12.61 -9.68 -6.67
N PHE A 521 -13.04 -8.43 -6.81
CA PHE A 521 -12.96 -7.46 -5.71
C PHE A 521 -13.88 -7.82 -4.54
N ASP A 522 -15.09 -8.33 -4.80
CA ASP A 522 -16.01 -8.77 -3.75
C ASP A 522 -15.47 -9.99 -2.98
N GLU A 523 -14.87 -10.96 -3.69
CA GLU A 523 -14.23 -12.12 -3.08
C GLU A 523 -12.97 -11.74 -2.29
N MET A 524 -12.14 -10.83 -2.82
CA MET A 524 -11.02 -10.26 -2.08
C MET A 524 -11.50 -9.55 -0.82
N LEU A 525 -12.61 -8.81 -0.89
CA LEU A 525 -13.22 -8.19 0.28
C LEU A 525 -13.68 -9.21 1.31
N ASP A 526 -13.95 -10.47 0.97
CA ASP A 526 -14.28 -11.51 1.93
C ASP A 526 -13.08 -12.05 2.71
N VAL A 527 -11.86 -11.86 2.20
CA VAL A 527 -10.63 -12.19 2.94
C VAL A 527 -10.38 -11.18 4.06
N GLU A 528 -10.16 -11.67 5.29
CA GLU A 528 -9.99 -10.85 6.50
C GLU A 528 -8.86 -9.83 6.38
N LEU A 529 -7.70 -10.25 5.86
CA LEU A 529 -6.54 -9.38 5.63
C LEU A 529 -6.89 -8.20 4.71
N PHE A 530 -7.48 -8.48 3.54
CA PHE A 530 -7.79 -7.43 2.57
C PHE A 530 -8.89 -6.51 3.08
N ARG A 531 -9.93 -7.07 3.72
CA ARG A 531 -10.98 -6.29 4.39
C ARG A 531 -10.37 -5.34 5.43
N LEU A 532 -9.43 -5.81 6.25
CA LEU A 532 -8.74 -4.97 7.23
C LEU A 532 -7.98 -3.82 6.56
N ILE A 533 -7.24 -4.09 5.49
CA ILE A 533 -6.50 -3.08 4.73
C ILE A 533 -7.46 -2.01 4.17
N VAL A 534 -8.57 -2.44 3.57
CA VAL A 534 -9.58 -1.52 3.01
C VAL A 534 -10.22 -0.67 4.11
N ILE A 535 -10.51 -1.24 5.29
CA ILE A 535 -11.01 -0.49 6.46
C ILE A 535 -10.02 0.59 6.88
N VAL A 536 -8.75 0.22 7.06
CA VAL A 536 -7.69 1.16 7.46
C VAL A 536 -7.56 2.28 6.42
N ALA A 537 -7.49 1.91 5.14
CA ALA A 537 -7.34 2.84 4.03
C ALA A 537 -8.52 3.82 3.93
N LEU A 538 -9.76 3.33 3.91
CA LEU A 538 -10.95 4.18 3.78
C LEU A 538 -11.16 5.07 5.01
N THR A 539 -10.80 4.62 6.21
CA THR A 539 -10.81 5.47 7.42
C THR A 539 -9.84 6.65 7.27
N ASN A 540 -8.61 6.39 6.78
CA ASN A 540 -7.61 7.42 6.52
C ASN A 540 -8.06 8.39 5.42
N VAL A 541 -8.60 7.86 4.33
CA VAL A 541 -9.18 8.66 3.23
C VAL A 541 -10.29 9.57 3.75
N GLY A 542 -11.16 9.06 4.63
CA GLY A 542 -12.21 9.86 5.25
C GLY A 542 -11.68 11.02 6.08
N SER A 543 -10.67 10.80 6.91
CA SER A 543 -10.01 11.87 7.67
C SER A 543 -9.33 12.90 6.76
N MET A 544 -8.66 12.47 5.68
CA MET A 544 -8.04 13.39 4.73
C MET A 544 -9.07 14.25 3.99
N ILE A 545 -10.14 13.64 3.48
CA ILE A 545 -11.25 14.35 2.83
C ILE A 545 -11.87 15.35 3.82
N ALA A 546 -12.11 14.93 5.06
CA ALA A 546 -12.69 15.79 6.08
C ALA A 546 -11.80 16.97 6.45
N SER A 547 -10.49 16.76 6.58
CA SER A 547 -9.52 17.83 6.83
C SER A 547 -9.52 18.85 5.70
N ALA A 548 -9.57 18.40 4.45
CA ALA A 548 -9.70 19.30 3.29
C ALA A 548 -11.05 20.04 3.30
N LEU A 549 -12.16 19.34 3.48
CA LEU A 549 -13.50 19.95 3.54
C LEU A 549 -13.65 20.93 4.71
N PHE A 550 -12.98 20.68 5.83
CA PHE A 550 -12.99 21.59 6.96
C PHE A 550 -12.39 22.95 6.56
N ILE A 551 -11.21 22.94 5.95
CA ILE A 551 -10.55 24.17 5.50
C ILE A 551 -11.33 24.85 4.38
N LEU A 552 -11.81 24.07 3.41
CA LEU A 552 -12.36 24.59 2.15
C LEU A 552 -13.86 24.94 2.22
N ALA A 553 -14.63 24.31 3.10
CA ALA A 553 -16.08 24.50 3.21
C ALA A 553 -16.52 24.97 4.60
N VAL A 554 -15.99 24.38 5.67
CA VAL A 554 -16.45 24.66 7.04
C VAL A 554 -15.92 26.01 7.53
N ILE A 555 -14.63 26.31 7.37
CA ILE A 555 -14.07 27.61 7.77
C ILE A 555 -14.78 28.78 7.08
N PRO A 556 -15.00 28.77 5.74
CA PRO A 556 -15.78 29.82 5.07
C PRO A 556 -17.21 29.96 5.59
N TRP A 557 -17.85 28.87 6.01
CA TRP A 557 -19.19 28.90 6.60
C TRP A 557 -19.22 29.62 7.95
N PHE A 558 -18.17 29.45 8.76
CA PHE A 558 -17.96 30.25 9.98
C PHE A 558 -17.52 31.68 9.69
N GLY A 559 -17.00 31.98 8.50
CA GLY A 559 -16.53 33.30 8.08
C GLY A 559 -17.56 34.43 8.23
N GLY A 560 -18.87 34.13 8.31
CA GLY A 560 -19.90 35.11 8.67
C GLY A 560 -19.81 35.64 10.11
N GLU A 561 -19.26 34.87 11.06
CA GLU A 561 -19.00 35.29 12.44
C GLU A 561 -17.57 35.87 12.62
N ILE A 562 -16.63 35.55 11.70
CA ILE A 562 -15.19 35.86 11.83
C ILE A 562 -14.70 36.86 10.77
N GLY A 563 -15.55 37.42 9.90
CA GLY A 563 -15.13 38.36 8.84
C GLY A 563 -14.40 37.75 7.64
N GLY A 564 -14.33 36.41 7.56
CA GLY A 564 -13.70 35.66 6.47
C GLY A 564 -12.23 35.31 6.71
N VAL A 565 -11.56 34.77 5.69
CA VAL A 565 -10.18 34.26 5.77
C VAL A 565 -9.15 35.37 6.02
N SER A 566 -9.39 36.57 5.49
CA SER A 566 -8.51 37.74 5.67
C SER A 566 -8.51 38.25 7.11
N GLU A 567 -9.68 38.25 7.75
CA GLU A 567 -9.85 38.71 9.12
C GLU A 567 -9.30 37.67 10.11
N LEU A 568 -9.47 36.36 9.81
CA LEU A 568 -8.82 35.28 10.54
C LEU A 568 -7.28 35.43 10.52
N LEU A 569 -6.70 35.77 9.36
CA LEU A 569 -5.26 36.03 9.24
C LEU A 569 -4.83 37.27 10.05
N ALA A 570 -5.65 38.33 10.05
CA ALA A 570 -5.40 39.51 10.88
C ALA A 570 -5.40 39.16 12.37
N GLN A 571 -6.39 38.40 12.85
CA GLN A 571 -6.45 37.92 14.23
C GLN A 571 -5.25 37.05 14.60
N LEU A 572 -4.77 36.18 13.69
CA LEU A 572 -3.54 35.41 13.93
C LEU A 572 -2.30 36.32 14.07
N MET A 573 -2.22 37.39 13.28
CA MET A 573 -1.14 38.38 13.39
C MET A 573 -1.23 39.18 14.70
N ASP A 574 -2.43 39.58 15.12
CA ASP A 574 -2.66 40.28 16.38
C ASP A 574 -2.30 39.38 17.57
N GLY A 575 -2.70 38.11 17.52
CA GLY A 575 -2.31 37.10 18.50
C GLY A 575 -0.79 36.90 18.59
N ALA A 576 -0.08 37.01 17.46
CA ALA A 576 1.38 36.92 17.44
C ALA A 576 2.02 38.16 18.07
N GLY A 577 1.47 39.35 17.83
CA GLY A 577 1.87 40.60 18.50
C GLY A 577 1.68 40.52 20.02
N ASN A 578 0.48 40.14 20.47
CA ASN A 578 0.15 39.98 21.89
C ASN A 578 1.05 38.95 22.59
N SER A 579 1.36 37.85 21.89
CA SER A 579 2.27 36.82 22.40
C SER A 579 3.69 37.36 22.55
N LEU A 580 4.17 38.13 21.58
CA LEU A 580 5.51 38.72 21.61
C LEU A 580 5.64 39.78 22.72
N GLU A 581 4.63 40.62 22.92
CA GLU A 581 4.57 41.57 24.05
C GLU A 581 4.59 40.86 25.41
N THR A 582 3.81 39.78 25.55
CA THR A 582 3.78 38.97 26.78
C THR A 582 5.14 38.32 27.07
N ILE A 583 5.81 37.79 26.04
CA ILE A 583 7.12 37.17 26.17
C ILE A 583 8.18 38.21 26.53
N VAL A 584 8.20 39.36 25.85
CA VAL A 584 9.16 40.45 26.15
C VAL A 584 8.95 40.97 27.58
N GLY A 585 7.70 41.15 28.01
CA GLY A 585 7.37 41.56 29.38
C GLY A 585 7.66 40.52 30.47
N LEU A 586 8.01 39.27 30.12
CA LEU A 586 8.52 38.27 31.07
C LEU A 586 10.04 38.36 31.27
N PHE A 587 10.75 39.04 30.37
CA PHE A 587 12.21 39.23 30.41
C PHE A 587 12.63 40.65 30.84
N GLU A 588 11.67 41.58 30.96
CA GLU A 588 11.79 42.86 31.68
C GLU A 588 11.37 42.69 33.15
#